data_AF-A0A920QL99-F1
#
_entry.id   AF-A0A920QL99-F1
#
_cell.length_a   1.000
_cell.length_b   1.000
_cell.length_c   1.000
_cell.angle_alpha   90.00
_cell.angle_beta   90.00
_cell.angle_gamma   90.00
#
_symmetry.space_group_name_H-M   'P 1'
#
loop_
_entity.id
_entity.type
_entity.pdbx_description
1 polymer ?
#
loop_
_entity_poly.entity_id
_entity_poly.type
_entity_poly.pdbx_seq_one_letter_code
_entity_poly.pdbx_strand_id
1 'polypeptide(L)' 'MGNIKLACPVSHVWFLKGVPSRIATILDMMLRDLERVLYFDAYIVWIRRF' A
#
# COMPACT_ATOMS: atom_id res chain seq x y z
N MET A 1 22.89 5.08 -14.48
CA MET A 1 22.05 4.99 -13.27
C MET A 1 22.00 3.54 -12.81
N GLY A 2 22.33 3.27 -11.53
CA GLY A 2 22.17 1.94 -10.93
C GLY A 2 20.77 1.76 -10.36
N ASN A 3 20.29 0.52 -10.32
CA ASN A 3 19.05 0.16 -9.65
C ASN A 3 19.31 -0.90 -8.57
N ILE A 4 18.44 -0.95 -7.56
CA ILE A 4 18.48 -1.96 -6.51
C ILE A 4 17.24 -2.83 -6.68
N LYS A 5 17.43 -4.14 -6.82
CA LYS A 5 16.33 -5.10 -6.77
C LYS A 5 16.00 -5.39 -5.31
N LEU A 6 14.86 -4.93 -4.87
CA LEU A 6 14.36 -5.22 -3.52
C LEU A 6 13.83 -6.66 -3.48
N ALA A 7 14.05 -7.34 -2.35
CA ALA A 7 13.52 -8.69 -2.12
C ALA A 7 11.98 -8.70 -1.98
N CYS A 8 11.42 -7.59 -1.45
CA CYS A 8 9.99 -7.41 -1.24
C CYS A 8 9.51 -6.10 -1.88
N PRO A 9 8.25 -6.03 -2.34
CA PRO A 9 7.67 -4.78 -2.80
C PRO A 9 7.51 -3.78 -1.64
N VAL A 10 7.70 -2.50 -1.92
CA VAL A 10 7.52 -1.41 -0.96
C VAL A 10 6.66 -0.31 -1.55
N SER A 11 5.84 0.33 -0.72
CA SER A 11 5.06 1.50 -1.14
C SER A 11 5.89 2.76 -1.03
N HIS A 12 5.78 3.66 -2.00
CA HIS A 12 6.40 4.97 -1.91
C HIS A 12 5.56 5.91 -1.03
N VAL A 13 6.18 6.52 -0.01
CA VAL A 13 5.48 7.26 1.06
C VAL A 13 4.61 8.41 0.56
N TRP A 14 4.99 9.10 -0.52
CA TRP A 14 4.19 10.19 -1.09
C TRP A 14 2.82 9.77 -1.61
N PHE A 15 2.64 8.51 -1.98
CA PHE A 15 1.33 8.00 -2.43
C PHE A 15 0.50 7.45 -1.26
N LEU A 16 1.15 7.13 -0.14
CA LEU A 16 0.51 6.70 1.10
C LEU A 16 0.06 7.91 1.93
N LYS A 17 0.99 8.77 2.35
CA LYS A 17 0.75 9.89 3.28
C LYS A 17 0.35 11.21 2.62
N GLY A 18 0.41 11.31 1.29
CA GLY A 18 -0.14 12.46 0.59
C GLY A 18 -1.66 12.50 0.79
N VAL A 19 -2.24 13.62 1.22
CA VAL A 19 -3.68 13.74 1.46
C VAL A 19 -4.35 14.40 0.24
N PRO A 20 -5.38 13.79 -0.37
CA PRO A 20 -5.90 12.44 -0.11
C PRO A 20 -4.94 11.35 -0.62
N SER A 21 -4.90 10.22 0.09
CA SER A 21 -4.02 9.11 -0.24
C SER A 21 -4.46 8.45 -1.53
N ARG A 22 -3.62 8.55 -2.57
CA ARG A 22 -3.92 8.02 -3.91
C ARG A 22 -4.18 6.52 -3.87
N ILE A 23 -3.40 5.78 -3.06
CA ILE A 23 -3.57 4.33 -2.93
C ILE A 23 -4.89 4.02 -2.22
N ALA A 24 -5.19 4.74 -1.14
CA ALA A 24 -6.43 4.53 -0.38
C ALA A 24 -7.68 4.85 -1.22
N THR A 25 -7.64 5.91 -2.02
CA THR A 25 -8.74 6.29 -2.94
C THR A 25 -8.95 5.25 -4.04
N ILE A 26 -7.90 4.66 -4.60
CA ILE A 26 -8.04 3.62 -5.64
C ILE A 26 -8.63 2.32 -5.07
N LEU A 27 -8.28 1.98 -3.82
CA LEU A 27 -8.74 0.78 -3.15
C LEU A 27 -10.08 0.96 -2.41
N ASP A 28 -10.62 2.18 -2.39
CA ASP A 28 -11.80 2.57 -1.60
C ASP A 28 -11.67 2.16 -0.11
N MET A 29 -10.48 2.42 0.46
CA MET A 29 -10.15 2.11 1.86
C MET A 29 -9.83 3.38 2.64
N MET A 30 -10.03 3.34 3.96
CA MET A 30 -9.57 4.42 4.85
C MET A 30 -8.04 4.38 4.97
N LEU A 31 -7.38 5.55 5.02
CA LEU A 31 -5.92 5.64 5.16
C LEU A 31 -5.39 4.85 6.35
N ARG A 32 -6.12 4.89 7.48
CA ARG A 32 -5.75 4.16 8.70
C ARG A 32 -5.68 2.65 8.47
N ASP A 33 -6.63 2.08 7.76
CA ASP A 33 -6.65 0.64 7.50
C ASP A 33 -5.55 0.23 6.52
N LEU A 34 -5.26 1.08 5.53
CA LEU A 34 -4.15 0.88 4.61
C LEU A 34 -2.79 0.95 5.32
N GLU A 35 -2.60 1.88 6.26
CA GLU A 35 -1.38 1.97 7.07
C GLU A 35 -1.17 0.71 7.91
N ARG A 36 -2.22 0.14 8.51
CA ARG A 36 -2.13 -1.11 9.28
C ARG A 36 -1.62 -2.27 8.42
N VAL A 37 -2.05 -2.36 7.16
CA VAL A 37 -1.57 -3.40 6.25
C VAL A 37 -0.11 -3.16 5.83
N LEU A 38 0.25 -1.92 5.51
CA LEU A 38 1.62 -1.58 5.08
C LEU A 38 2.67 -1.69 6.18
N TYR A 39 2.27 -1.46 7.44
CA TYR A 39 3.13 -1.65 8.61
C TYR A 39 3.01 -3.05 9.23
N PHE A 40 2.41 -4.01 8.51
CA PHE A 40 2.30 -5.41 8.92
C PHE A 40 1.51 -5.65 10.23
N ASP A 41 0.60 -4.74 10.60
CA ASP A 41 -0.32 -4.88 11.75
C ASP A 41 -1.56 -5.72 11.40
N ALA A 42 -1.98 -5.70 10.14
CA ALA A 42 -3.16 -6.42 9.65
C ALA A 42 -2.92 -7.04 8.28
N TYR A 43 -3.67 -8.10 7.98
CA TYR A 43 -3.68 -8.73 6.66
C TYR A 43 -4.86 -8.25 5.83
N ILE A 44 -4.66 -8.12 4.52
CA ILE A 44 -5.73 -7.89 3.55
C ILE A 44 -5.99 -9.18 2.76
N VAL A 45 -7.26 -9.55 2.62
CA VAL A 45 -7.67 -10.74 1.85
C VAL A 45 -8.04 -10.31 0.45
N TRP A 46 -7.26 -10.78 -0.54
CA TRP A 46 -7.57 -10.58 -1.94
C TRP A 46 -8.38 -11.75 -2.48
N ILE A 47 -9.62 -11.51 -2.90
CA ILE A 47 -10.37 -12.48 -3.69
C ILE A 47 -9.80 -12.45 -5.11
N ARG A 48 -9.09 -13.53 -5.48
CA ARG A 48 -8.78 -13.78 -6.89
C ARG A 48 -10.06 -14.28 -7.55
N ARG A 49 -10.76 -13.37 -8.22
CA ARG A 49 -11.74 -13.75 -9.24
C ARG A 49 -10.94 -14.34 -10.41
N PHE A 50 -11.17 -15.64 -10.67
CA PHE A 50 -10.66 -16.36 -11.83
C PHE A 50 -11.15 -15.73 -13.13
#